data_AF-A0A8S9ZK75-F1
#
_entry.id   AF-A0A8S9ZK75-F1
#
_cell.length_a   1.000
_cell.length_b   1.000
_cell.length_c   1.000
_cell.angle_alpha   90.00
_cell.angle_beta   90.00
_cell.angle_gamma   90.00
#
_symmetry.space_group_name_H-M   'P 1'
#
loop_
_entity.id
_entity.type
_entity.pdbx_description
1 polymer ?
#
loop_
_entity_poly.entity_id
_entity_poly.type
_entity_poly.pdbx_seq_one_letter_code
_entity_poly.pdbx_strand_id
1 'polypeptide(L)'
;LIGNNPLSSHIDLGSKGVNALSSDQICDNCQKVIFFAFQHYRQSSTKRLLKHWIKHLCNRYFEYRRRCHTKLEHNFRNIWSDMESVLDTTERQRLRHYKGVDIKFKPYKTCEKLKECGKEQSPIDWTKGKQILENEAWTEIIPQQNSQEI
;
A
#
# COMPACT_ATOMS: atom_id res chain seq x y z
N LEU A 1 -45.19 7.58 36.35
CA LEU A 1 -43.87 7.76 37.01
C LEU A 1 -43.01 6.54 36.69
N ILE A 2 -41.92 6.75 35.94
CA ILE A 2 -40.57 6.15 36.09
C ILE A 2 -40.53 4.63 36.36
N GLY A 3 -39.92 3.74 35.58
CA GLY A 3 -38.98 3.88 34.48
C GLY A 3 -38.25 2.55 34.25
N ASN A 4 -37.56 2.47 33.11
CA ASN A 4 -36.33 1.72 32.84
C ASN A 4 -36.37 0.19 32.66
N ASN A 5 -36.21 -0.21 31.39
CA ASN A 5 -35.54 -1.43 30.93
C ASN A 5 -34.22 -1.68 31.68
N PRO A 6 -33.81 -2.96 31.76
CA PRO A 6 -32.44 -3.23 31.34
C PRO A 6 -32.21 -4.56 30.60
N LEU A 7 -31.15 -4.52 29.78
CA LEU A 7 -30.22 -5.60 29.48
C LEU A 7 -30.68 -6.73 28.53
N SER A 8 -30.43 -6.49 27.24
CA SER A 8 -29.93 -7.55 26.35
C SER A 8 -28.51 -7.18 25.92
N SER A 9 -27.53 -7.53 26.75
CA SER A 9 -26.11 -7.41 26.46
C SER A 9 -25.58 -8.77 25.98
N HIS A 10 -25.59 -8.99 24.66
CA HIS A 10 -24.70 -9.99 24.06
C HIS A 10 -23.30 -9.39 24.00
N ILE A 11 -22.52 -9.58 25.06
CA ILE A 11 -21.07 -9.43 25.03
C ILE A 11 -20.53 -10.81 24.68
N ASP A 12 -20.07 -10.98 23.44
CA ASP A 12 -19.24 -12.13 23.10
C ASP A 12 -17.77 -11.73 23.28
N LEU A 13 -17.29 -12.01 24.50
CA LEU A 13 -15.91 -11.99 24.91
C LEU A 13 -15.24 -13.28 24.41
N GLY A 14 -14.68 -13.23 23.20
CA GLY A 14 -14.07 -14.41 22.56
C GLY A 14 -12.69 -14.15 21.95
N SER A 15 -11.65 -14.31 22.76
CA SER A 15 -10.26 -14.56 22.35
C SER A 15 -9.42 -13.35 21.87
N LYS A 16 -8.76 -12.68 22.83
CA LYS A 16 -7.53 -11.91 22.58
C LYS A 16 -6.41 -12.88 22.18
N GLY A 17 -6.38 -13.24 20.90
CA GLY A 17 -5.18 -13.73 20.22
C GLY A 17 -4.24 -12.55 20.00
N VAL A 18 -2.96 -12.76 20.28
CA VAL A 18 -1.89 -11.76 20.12
C VAL A 18 -1.92 -11.14 18.71
N ASN A 19 -2.20 -9.84 18.60
CA ASN A 19 -1.95 -8.95 17.45
C ASN A 19 -2.45 -9.41 16.05
N ALA A 20 -3.68 -9.91 15.92
CA ALA A 20 -4.28 -10.05 14.59
C ALA A 20 -4.75 -8.69 14.05
N LEU A 21 -4.22 -8.26 12.90
CA LEU A 21 -4.68 -7.03 12.23
C LEU A 21 -6.17 -7.12 11.90
N SER A 22 -6.91 -6.05 12.15
CA SER A 22 -8.30 -5.93 11.69
C SER A 22 -8.36 -5.88 10.16
N SER A 23 -9.54 -6.15 9.58
CA SER A 23 -9.75 -6.00 8.13
C SER A 23 -9.35 -4.62 7.64
N ASP A 24 -9.66 -3.57 8.39
CA ASP A 24 -9.38 -2.18 8.01
C ASP A 24 -7.88 -1.91 8.01
N GLN A 25 -7.17 -2.40 9.03
CA GLN A 25 -5.71 -2.28 9.08
C GLN A 25 -5.02 -3.06 7.95
N ILE A 26 -5.58 -4.21 7.55
CA ILE A 26 -5.08 -4.97 6.39
C ILE A 26 -5.25 -4.16 5.10
N CYS A 27 -6.44 -3.62 4.87
CA CYS A 27 -6.73 -2.82 3.68
C CYS A 27 -5.85 -1.56 3.64
N ASP A 28 -5.71 -0.85 4.76
CA ASP A 28 -4.87 0.34 4.86
C ASP A 28 -3.40 0.05 4.58
N ASN A 29 -2.85 -1.02 5.16
CA ASN A 29 -1.45 -1.38 4.93
C ASN A 29 -1.20 -1.83 3.49
N CYS A 30 -2.14 -2.57 2.87
CA CYS A 30 -2.05 -2.87 1.45
C CYS A 30 -2.02 -1.58 0.61
N GLN A 31 -2.95 -0.67 0.87
CA GLN A 31 -3.08 0.59 0.15
C GLN A 31 -1.80 1.43 0.26
N LYS A 32 -1.21 1.52 1.46
CA LYS A 32 0.08 2.20 1.69
C LYS A 32 1.23 1.59 0.89
N VAL A 33 1.44 0.28 0.96
CA VAL A 33 2.51 -0.39 0.21
C VAL A 33 2.36 -0.16 -1.30
N ILE A 34 1.15 -0.36 -1.83
CA ILE A 34 0.88 -0.17 -3.25
C ILE A 34 1.07 1.29 -3.67
N PHE A 35 0.62 2.24 -2.85
CA PHE A 35 0.78 3.67 -3.11
C PHE A 35 2.26 4.06 -3.20
N PHE A 36 3.06 3.77 -2.17
CA PHE A 36 4.47 4.15 -2.16
C PHE A 36 5.30 3.43 -3.23
N ALA A 37 4.93 2.19 -3.55
CA ALA A 37 5.53 1.48 -4.68
C ALA A 37 5.26 2.19 -6.00
N PHE A 38 4.03 2.66 -6.23
CA PHE A 38 3.70 3.41 -7.43
C PHE A 38 4.40 4.77 -7.49
N GLN A 39 4.44 5.51 -6.36
CA GLN A 39 5.10 6.82 -6.29
C GLN A 39 6.58 6.73 -6.68
N HIS A 40 7.27 5.69 -6.22
CA HIS A 40 8.64 5.43 -6.60
C HIS A 40 8.73 4.98 -8.08
N TYR A 41 7.89 4.03 -8.48
CA TYR A 41 7.94 3.41 -9.81
C TYR A 41 7.72 4.38 -10.97
N ARG A 42 6.80 5.34 -10.82
CA ARG A 42 6.50 6.32 -11.87
C ARG A 42 7.65 7.28 -12.18
N GLN A 43 8.64 7.40 -11.29
CA GLN A 43 9.74 8.37 -11.43
C GLN A 43 10.92 7.87 -12.29
N SER A 44 11.03 6.57 -12.57
CA SER A 44 11.95 5.97 -13.59
C SER A 44 12.19 4.47 -13.36
N SER A 45 11.66 3.90 -12.27
CA SER A 45 12.09 2.57 -11.83
C SER A 45 11.70 1.47 -12.82
N THR A 46 12.55 0.46 -12.94
CA THR A 46 12.29 -0.72 -13.77
C THR A 46 11.34 -1.69 -13.07
N LYS A 47 10.75 -2.64 -13.81
CA LYS A 47 9.95 -3.73 -13.23
C LYS A 47 10.69 -4.49 -12.13
N ARG A 48 11.99 -4.73 -12.29
CA ARG A 48 12.83 -5.40 -11.28
C ARG A 48 12.96 -4.55 -10.01
N LEU A 49 13.18 -3.25 -10.17
CA LEU A 49 13.27 -2.32 -9.04
C LEU A 49 11.93 -2.18 -8.33
N LEU A 50 10.79 -2.14 -9.04
CA LEU A 50 9.47 -2.16 -8.42
C LEU A 50 9.27 -3.39 -7.55
N LYS A 51 9.64 -4.58 -8.02
CA LYS A 51 9.55 -5.81 -7.22
C LYS A 51 10.39 -5.71 -5.95
N HIS A 52 11.63 -5.24 -6.08
CA HIS A 52 12.52 -5.03 -4.94
C HIS A 52 11.94 -4.01 -3.95
N TRP A 53 11.35 -2.93 -4.46
CA TRP A 53 10.75 -1.89 -3.64
C TRP A 53 9.51 -2.39 -2.89
N ILE A 54 8.63 -3.16 -3.54
CA ILE A 54 7.50 -3.82 -2.85
C ILE A 54 8.00 -4.71 -1.71
N LYS A 55 9.07 -5.50 -1.95
CA LYS A 55 9.70 -6.32 -0.90
C LYS A 55 10.23 -5.47 0.26
N HIS A 56 10.91 -4.36 -0.06
CA HIS A 56 11.40 -3.41 0.95
C HIS A 56 10.23 -2.84 1.79
N LEU A 57 9.18 -2.35 1.14
CA LEU A 57 7.98 -1.82 1.79
C LEU A 57 7.31 -2.87 2.68
N CYS A 58 7.19 -4.11 2.23
CA CYS A 58 6.65 -5.19 3.04
C CYS A 58 7.43 -5.41 4.35
N ASN A 59 8.75 -5.24 4.34
CA ASN A 59 9.54 -5.36 5.56
C ASN A 59 9.33 -4.20 6.54
N ARG A 60 8.88 -3.03 6.08
CA ARG A 60 8.67 -1.82 6.89
C ARG A 60 7.36 -1.87 7.70
N TYR A 61 6.33 -2.51 7.17
CA TYR A 61 5.05 -2.70 7.88
C TYR A 61 5.06 -4.01 8.66
N PHE A 62 5.67 -4.02 9.85
CA PHE A 62 5.97 -5.23 10.63
C PHE A 62 4.76 -6.15 10.86
N GLU A 63 3.62 -5.59 11.24
CA GLU A 63 2.39 -6.31 11.55
C GLU A 63 1.77 -6.90 10.28
N TYR A 64 1.99 -6.28 9.12
CA TYR A 64 1.49 -6.73 7.82
C TYR A 64 2.51 -7.58 7.04
N ARG A 65 3.79 -7.61 7.45
CA ARG A 65 4.94 -8.11 6.68
C ARG A 65 4.74 -9.48 6.04
N ARG A 66 4.41 -10.52 6.82
CA ARG A 66 4.26 -11.89 6.27
C ARG A 66 3.14 -11.96 5.24
N ARG A 67 2.01 -11.32 5.54
CA ARG A 67 0.86 -11.24 4.65
C ARG A 67 1.17 -10.44 3.40
N CYS A 68 1.88 -9.32 3.55
CA CYS A 68 2.37 -8.48 2.47
C CYS A 68 3.19 -9.28 1.46
N HIS A 69 4.21 -10.03 1.91
CA HIS A 69 5.00 -10.87 1.00
C HIS A 69 4.14 -11.94 0.31
N THR A 70 3.26 -12.60 1.08
CA THR A 70 2.37 -13.63 0.52
C THR A 70 1.42 -13.07 -0.52
N LYS A 71 0.88 -11.87 -0.31
CA LYS A 71 -0.14 -11.28 -1.18
C LYS A 71 0.45 -10.49 -2.33
N LEU A 72 1.40 -9.62 -2.04
CA LEU A 72 1.92 -8.65 -3.00
C LEU A 72 3.04 -9.25 -3.87
N GLU A 73 3.96 -10.06 -3.31
CA GLU A 73 5.02 -10.65 -4.15
C GLU A 73 4.48 -11.73 -5.09
N HIS A 74 3.56 -12.59 -4.61
CA HIS A 74 2.95 -13.64 -5.44
C HIS A 74 2.09 -13.04 -6.57
N ASN A 75 1.44 -11.90 -6.33
CA ASN A 75 0.63 -11.21 -7.32
C ASN A 75 1.37 -10.06 -8.01
N PHE A 76 2.71 -10.04 -7.95
CA PHE A 76 3.54 -8.95 -8.48
C PHE A 76 3.21 -8.61 -9.94
N ARG A 77 2.98 -9.62 -10.78
CA ARG A 77 2.66 -9.41 -12.21
C ARG A 77 1.38 -8.59 -12.39
N ASN A 78 0.35 -8.86 -11.59
CA ASN A 78 -0.94 -8.17 -11.67
C ASN A 78 -0.80 -6.74 -11.15
N ILE A 79 -0.08 -6.56 -10.04
CA ILE A 79 0.21 -5.23 -9.47
C ILE A 79 0.97 -4.36 -10.46
N TRP A 80 2.00 -4.91 -11.09
CA TRP A 80 2.76 -4.21 -12.12
C TRP A 80 1.87 -3.83 -13.31
N SER A 81 1.02 -4.75 -13.79
CA SER A 81 0.08 -4.47 -14.88
C SER A 81 -0.91 -3.36 -14.53
N ASP A 82 -1.40 -3.34 -13.29
CA ASP A 82 -2.29 -2.28 -12.80
C ASP A 82 -1.59 -0.92 -12.80
N MET A 83 -0.33 -0.87 -12.35
CA MET A 83 0.47 0.37 -12.39
C MET A 83 0.78 0.81 -13.82
N GLU A 84 1.11 -0.11 -14.73
CA GLU A 84 1.36 0.23 -16.13
C GLU A 84 0.13 0.76 -16.85
N SER A 85 -1.06 0.27 -16.49
CA SER A 85 -2.31 0.67 -17.16
C SER A 85 -2.63 2.17 -17.03
N VAL A 86 -2.02 2.85 -16.06
CA VAL A 86 -2.17 4.31 -15.85
C VAL A 86 -0.90 5.10 -16.19
N LEU A 87 0.18 4.41 -16.59
CA LEU A 87 1.46 5.00 -16.98
C LEU A 87 1.67 4.83 -18.49
N ASP A 88 0.96 5.60 -19.30
CA ASP A 88 1.35 5.72 -20.72
C ASP A 88 2.74 6.39 -20.86
N THR A 89 3.36 6.27 -22.03
CA THR A 89 4.71 6.79 -22.29
C THR A 89 4.81 8.30 -22.06
N THR A 90 3.73 9.05 -22.28
CA THR A 90 3.65 10.50 -22.09
C THR A 90 3.50 10.85 -20.61
N GLU A 91 2.67 10.14 -19.86
CA GLU A 91 2.51 10.28 -18.41
C GLU A 91 3.80 9.91 -17.68
N ARG A 92 4.55 8.90 -18.12
CA ARG A 92 5.87 8.62 -17.55
C ARG A 92 6.82 9.81 -17.68
N GLN A 93 6.82 10.51 -18.81
CA GLN A 93 7.68 11.71 -18.96
C GLN A 93 7.19 12.85 -18.06
N ARG A 94 5.86 13.06 -17.97
CA ARG A 94 5.26 14.09 -17.13
C ARG A 94 5.52 13.85 -15.63
N LEU A 95 5.40 12.61 -15.19
CA LEU A 95 5.46 12.23 -13.77
C LEU A 95 6.88 12.12 -13.22
N ARG A 96 7.92 11.99 -14.08
CA ARG A 96 9.33 12.04 -13.65
C ARG A 96 9.68 13.28 -12.83
N HIS A 97 9.08 14.42 -13.16
CA HIS A 97 9.35 15.70 -12.51
C HIS A 97 8.22 16.16 -11.57
N TYR A 98 7.12 15.41 -11.51
CA TYR A 98 5.98 15.76 -10.68
C TYR A 98 6.19 15.33 -9.23
N LYS A 99 6.36 16.31 -8.34
CA LYS A 99 6.55 16.10 -6.89
C LYS A 99 5.24 15.96 -6.09
N GLY A 100 4.08 16.07 -6.74
CA GLY A 100 2.78 15.94 -6.07
C GLY A 100 2.27 14.49 -6.02
N VAL A 101 1.14 14.26 -5.38
CA VAL A 101 0.51 12.93 -5.29
C VAL A 101 -0.18 12.57 -6.61
N ASP A 102 0.12 11.41 -7.18
CA ASP A 102 -0.69 10.85 -8.26
C ASP A 102 -2.06 10.42 -7.74
N ILE A 103 -3.14 10.93 -8.36
CA ILE A 103 -4.51 10.53 -8.05
C ILE A 103 -5.13 9.65 -9.14
N LYS A 104 -4.45 9.45 -10.28
CA LYS A 104 -4.97 8.59 -11.37
C LYS A 104 -4.85 7.12 -10.96
N PHE A 105 -3.73 6.75 -10.35
CA PHE A 105 -3.58 5.41 -9.78
C PHE A 105 -4.38 5.29 -8.48
N LYS A 106 -5.19 4.23 -8.36
CA LYS A 106 -6.04 3.97 -7.20
C LYS A 106 -5.57 2.71 -6.45
N PRO A 107 -4.72 2.85 -5.41
CA PRO A 107 -4.20 1.72 -4.63
C PRO A 107 -5.29 0.78 -4.11
N TYR A 108 -6.41 1.35 -3.66
CA TYR A 108 -7.59 0.61 -3.21
C TYR A 108 -8.05 -0.42 -4.24
N LYS A 109 -8.11 -0.07 -5.52
CA LYS A 109 -8.62 -0.97 -6.58
C LYS A 109 -7.69 -2.17 -6.79
N THR A 110 -6.39 -1.97 -6.68
CA THR A 110 -5.44 -3.08 -6.71
C THR A 110 -5.58 -3.94 -5.44
N CYS A 111 -5.72 -3.33 -4.26
CA CYS A 111 -5.92 -4.08 -3.00
C CYS A 111 -7.26 -4.84 -2.94
N GLU A 112 -8.31 -4.31 -3.56
CA GLU A 112 -9.61 -5.00 -3.74
C GLU A 112 -9.43 -6.27 -4.58
N LYS A 113 -8.73 -6.19 -5.72
CA LYS A 113 -8.41 -7.38 -6.56
C LYS A 113 -7.60 -8.43 -5.80
N LEU A 114 -6.72 -8.00 -4.89
CA LEU A 114 -5.89 -8.89 -4.07
C LEU A 114 -6.64 -9.49 -2.86
N LYS A 115 -7.91 -9.10 -2.65
CA LYS A 115 -8.74 -9.46 -1.50
C LYS A 115 -8.13 -9.00 -0.17
N GLU A 116 -7.43 -7.87 -0.20
CA GLU A 116 -6.94 -7.17 1.01
C GLU A 116 -7.90 -6.06 1.42
N CYS A 117 -8.68 -5.52 0.48
CA CYS A 117 -9.79 -4.62 0.75
C CYS A 117 -11.13 -5.28 0.38
N GLY A 118 -12.15 -5.08 1.21
CA GLY A 118 -13.54 -5.41 0.98
C GLY A 118 -14.37 -4.18 0.58
N LYS A 119 -15.60 -4.43 0.13
CA LYS A 119 -16.50 -3.39 -0.43
C LYS A 119 -16.92 -2.30 0.57
N GLU A 120 -17.00 -2.66 1.85
CA GLU A 120 -17.39 -1.74 2.93
C GLU A 120 -16.24 -0.82 3.37
N GLN A 121 -15.01 -1.11 2.93
CA GLN A 121 -13.82 -0.36 3.32
C GLN A 121 -13.57 0.79 2.36
N SER A 122 -13.01 1.88 2.87
CA SER A 122 -12.84 3.12 2.10
C SER A 122 -11.42 3.29 1.53
N PRO A 123 -11.27 3.90 0.35
CA PRO A 123 -9.97 4.36 -0.13
C PRO A 123 -9.35 5.39 0.81
N ILE A 124 -8.03 5.32 1.01
CA ILE A 124 -7.29 6.35 1.73
C ILE A 124 -7.31 7.67 0.93
N ASP A 125 -7.59 8.79 1.60
CA ASP A 125 -7.53 10.12 1.02
C ASP A 125 -6.07 10.61 0.93
N TRP A 126 -5.42 10.30 -0.18
CA TRP A 126 -4.02 10.67 -0.44
C TRP A 126 -3.82 12.17 -0.68
N THR A 127 -4.88 12.94 -0.93
CA THR A 127 -4.77 14.40 -1.21
C THR A 127 -4.44 15.21 0.04
N LYS A 128 -4.79 14.69 1.22
CA LYS A 128 -4.42 15.25 2.53
C LYS A 128 -3.02 14.80 2.99
N GLY A 129 -2.32 14.00 2.19
CA GLY A 129 -1.16 13.19 2.58
C GLY A 129 0.22 13.86 2.52
N LYS A 130 0.33 15.18 2.41
CA LYS A 130 1.66 15.84 2.40
C LYS A 130 2.47 15.50 3.66
N GLN A 131 1.81 15.39 4.82
CA GLN A 131 2.42 14.94 6.08
C GLN A 131 2.77 13.44 6.12
N ILE A 132 2.06 12.57 5.40
CA ILE A 132 2.35 11.12 5.39
C ILE A 132 3.65 10.86 4.61
N LEU A 133 3.88 11.58 3.51
CA LEU A 133 5.12 11.48 2.73
C LEU A 133 6.34 12.02 3.50
N GLU A 134 6.17 13.12 4.24
CA GLU A 134 7.24 13.81 4.97
C GLU A 134 7.62 13.09 6.28
N ASN A 135 6.65 12.54 7.03
CA ASN A 135 6.92 11.80 8.27
C ASN A 135 7.44 10.37 8.04
N GLU A 136 7.28 9.81 6.83
CA GLU A 136 7.87 8.53 6.43
C GLU A 136 9.23 8.69 5.70
N ALA A 137 9.89 9.85 5.84
CA ALA A 137 11.19 10.23 5.27
C ALA A 137 12.02 9.03 4.79
N TRP A 138 11.96 8.81 3.49
CA TRP A 138 12.62 7.74 2.75
C TRP A 138 14.10 8.11 2.61
N THR A 139 14.99 7.48 3.38
CA THR A 139 16.41 7.48 3.00
C THR A 139 16.52 6.75 1.66
N GLU A 140 16.95 7.49 0.64
CA GLU A 140 17.13 7.01 -0.72
C GLU A 140 17.91 5.69 -0.70
N ILE A 141 17.31 4.61 -1.20
CA ILE A 141 18.08 3.44 -1.62
C ILE A 141 18.81 3.91 -2.87
N ILE A 142 20.02 4.45 -2.71
CA ILE A 142 20.97 4.63 -3.80
C ILE A 142 21.18 3.22 -4.37
N PRO A 143 20.79 2.95 -5.63
CA PRO A 143 21.17 1.68 -6.25
C PRO A 143 22.69 1.64 -6.24
N GLN A 144 23.30 0.64 -5.60
CA GLN A 144 24.71 0.37 -5.85
C GLN A 144 24.85 0.09 -7.34
N GLN A 145 25.32 1.08 -8.08
CA GLN A 145 25.90 0.88 -9.41
C GLN A 145 27.13 0.01 -9.18
N ASN A 146 26.99 -1.30 -9.33
CA ASN A 146 28.15 -2.13 -9.63
C ASN A 146 28.59 -1.76 -11.05
N SER A 147 29.38 -0.70 -11.13
CA SER A 147 30.32 -0.47 -12.23
C SER A 147 31.46 -1.46 -12.04
N GLN A 148 31.32 -2.63 -12.67
CA GLN A 148 32.48 -3.42 -13.08
C GLN A 148 32.24 -3.85 -14.52
N GLU A 149 32.54 -2.94 -15.44
CA GLU A 149 33.07 -3.29 -16.75
C GLU A 149 34.59 -3.10 -16.69
N ILE A 150 35.26 -4.06 -17.36
CA ILE A 150 36.70 -4.24 -17.63
C ILE A 150 37.44 -5.12 -16.61
#